data_AF-A0A429ZA44-F1
#
_entry.id   AF-A0A429ZA44-F1
#
_cell.length_a   1.000
_cell.length_b   1.000
_cell.length_c   1.000
_cell.angle_alpha   90.00
_cell.angle_beta   90.00
_cell.angle_gamma   90.00
#
_symmetry.space_group_name_H-M   'P 1'
#
loop_
_entity.id
_entity.type
_entity.pdbx_description
1 polymer ?
#
loop_
_entity_poly.entity_id
_entity_poly.type
_entity_poly.pdbx_seq_one_letter_code
_entity_poly.pdbx_strand_id
1 'polypeptide(L)' 'MFFKWLIMKKKEKVIDNVVKVLNELDTNLDKLDQLENDEKKHSVKTWYYQTKAVHEIKKILHDVQKYEKYDDKELEKYGL' A
#
# COMPACT_ATOMS: atom_id res chain seq x y z
N MET A 1 -22.75 -24.71 -2.43
CA MET A 1 -21.30 -24.84 -2.17
C MET A 1 -20.44 -23.94 -3.06
N PHE A 2 -20.72 -23.80 -4.36
CA PHE A 2 -19.97 -22.95 -5.31
C PHE A 2 -19.77 -21.47 -4.88
N PHE A 3 -20.84 -20.81 -4.45
CA PHE A 3 -20.79 -19.40 -4.01
C PHE A 3 -19.84 -19.16 -2.82
N LYS A 4 -19.81 -20.07 -1.85
CA LYS A 4 -18.93 -19.95 -0.68
C LYS A 4 -17.46 -20.02 -1.11
N TRP A 5 -17.13 -20.90 -2.06
CA TRP A 5 -15.78 -21.03 -2.61
C TRP A 5 -15.33 -19.78 -3.36
N LEU A 6 -16.19 -19.20 -4.20
CA LEU A 6 -15.91 -17.94 -4.90
C LEU A 6 -15.61 -16.78 -3.94
N ILE A 7 -16.39 -16.67 -2.85
CA ILE A 7 -16.17 -15.64 -1.83
C ILE A 7 -14.81 -15.83 -1.15
N MET A 8 -14.42 -17.08 -0.83
CA MET A 8 -13.11 -17.34 -0.23
C MET A 8 -11.97 -16.96 -1.17
N LYS A 9 -12.04 -17.34 -2.45
CA LYS A 9 -11.04 -16.95 -3.46
C LYS A 9 -10.91 -15.45 -3.63
N LYS A 10 -12.02 -14.71 -3.57
CA LYS A 10 -12.00 -13.24 -3.61
C LYS A 10 -11.29 -12.67 -2.38
N LYS A 11 -11.54 -13.21 -1.18
CA LYS A 11 -10.88 -12.77 0.06
C LYS A 11 -9.38 -13.06 0.06
N GLU A 12 -8.98 -14.26 -0.38
CA GLU A 12 -7.56 -14.63 -0.55
C GLU A 12 -6.85 -13.62 -1.46
N LYS A 13 -7.41 -13.33 -2.64
CA LYS A 13 -6.83 -12.38 -3.58
C LYS A 13 -6.65 -10.97 -3.01
N VAL A 14 -7.57 -10.51 -2.17
CA VAL A 14 -7.43 -9.20 -1.49
C VAL A 14 -6.27 -9.22 -0.52
N ILE A 15 -6.14 -10.30 0.26
CA ILE A 15 -5.03 -10.48 1.20
C ILE A 15 -3.71 -10.53 0.44
N ASP A 16 -3.63 -11.29 -0.66
CA ASP A 16 -2.44 -11.39 -1.51
C ASP A 16 -2.01 -10.01 -2.05
N ASN A 17 -2.98 -9.17 -2.46
CA ASN A 17 -2.70 -7.82 -2.91
C ASN A 17 -2.15 -6.93 -1.79
N VAL A 18 -2.69 -7.03 -0.57
CA VAL A 18 -2.16 -6.29 0.58
C VAL A 18 -0.74 -6.76 0.93
N VAL A 19 -0.51 -8.07 0.95
CA VAL A 19 0.82 -8.65 1.16
C VAL A 19 1.81 -8.15 0.12
N LYS A 20 1.39 -8.05 -1.14
CA LYS A 20 2.24 -7.51 -2.21
C LYS A 20 2.65 -6.06 -1.94
N VAL A 21 1.72 -5.19 -1.54
CA VAL A 21 2.03 -3.79 -1.20
C VAL A 21 2.99 -3.70 -0.02
N LEU A 22 2.83 -4.54 1.00
CA LEU A 22 3.73 -4.60 2.15
C LEU A 22 5.15 -5.04 1.74
N ASN A 23 5.28 -6.10 0.94
CA ASN A 23 6.58 -6.55 0.45
C ASN A 23 7.29 -5.48 -0.40
N GLU A 24 6.53 -4.72 -1.20
CA GLU A 24 7.06 -3.60 -1.97
C GLU A 24 7.53 -2.46 -1.06
N LEU A 25 6.79 -2.16 0.01
CA LEU A 25 7.21 -1.19 1.03
C LEU A 25 8.52 -1.62 1.69
N ASP A 26 8.59 -2.85 2.23
CA ASP A 26 9.78 -3.39 2.90
C ASP A 26 11.00 -3.33 1.97
N THR A 27 10.84 -3.78 0.73
CA THR A 27 11.90 -3.75 -0.28
C THR A 27 12.38 -2.32 -0.57
N ASN A 28 11.48 -1.35 -0.60
CA ASN A 28 11.84 0.05 -0.87
C ASN A 28 12.56 0.69 0.33
N LEU A 29 12.14 0.38 1.55
CA LEU A 29 12.78 0.86 2.78
C LEU A 29 14.17 0.25 2.95
N ASP A 30 14.33 -1.06 2.76
CA ASP A 30 15.63 -1.73 2.82
C ASP A 30 16.64 -1.13 1.82
N LYS A 31 16.19 -0.85 0.58
CA LYS A 31 17.03 -0.19 -0.43
C LYS A 31 17.37 1.24 -0.04
N LEU A 32 16.45 1.94 0.62
CA LEU A 32 16.68 3.31 1.07
C LEU A 32 17.77 3.34 2.14
N ASP A 33 17.67 2.45 3.14
CA ASP A 33 18.63 2.30 4.23
C ASP A 33 20.04 1.97 3.72
N GLN A 34 20.13 1.23 2.61
CA GLN A 34 21.42 0.87 2.00
C GLN A 34 22.06 1.99 1.17
N LEU A 35 21.26 2.92 0.62
CA LEU A 35 21.71 3.85 -0.42
C LEU A 35 21.79 5.31 0.03
N GLU A 36 21.02 5.70 1.05
CA GLU A 36 20.86 7.11 1.42
C GLU A 36 21.57 7.43 2.74
N ASN A 37 22.70 8.13 2.65
CA ASN A 37 23.48 8.57 3.81
C ASN A 37 23.03 9.95 4.35
N ASP A 38 22.15 10.65 3.62
CA ASP A 38 21.57 11.93 4.06
C ASP A 38 20.28 11.68 4.85
N GLU A 39 20.32 11.96 6.15
CA GLU A 39 19.22 11.73 7.10
C GLU A 39 17.93 12.49 6.73
N LYS A 40 18.04 13.71 6.18
CA LYS A 40 16.87 14.50 5.79
C LYS A 40 16.23 13.92 4.54
N LYS A 41 17.03 13.55 3.54
CA LYS A 41 16.54 12.94 2.31
C LYS A 41 15.99 11.53 2.56
N HIS A 42 16.60 10.81 3.49
CA HIS A 42 16.15 9.51 3.97
C HIS A 42 14.76 9.62 4.62
N SER A 43 14.55 10.55 5.56
CA SER A 43 13.25 10.71 6.22
C SER A 43 12.13 11.12 5.25
N VAL A 44 12.37 12.03 4.30
CA VAL A 44 11.38 12.43 3.28
C VAL A 44 10.99 11.26 2.38
N LYS A 45 11.96 10.47 1.92
CA LYS A 45 11.67 9.30 1.06
C LYS A 45 11.00 8.17 1.82
N THR A 46 11.38 7.93 3.07
CA THR A 46 10.70 6.97 3.96
C THR A 46 9.22 7.33 4.08
N TRP A 47 8.94 8.60 4.40
CA TRP A 47 7.58 9.10 4.49
C TRP A 47 6.81 8.95 3.17
N TYR A 48 7.45 9.20 2.03
CA TYR A 48 6.85 8.98 0.71
C TYR A 48 6.43 7.53 0.50
N TYR A 49 7.33 6.56 0.70
CA TYR A 49 7.02 5.15 0.49
C TYR A 49 5.92 4.64 1.42
N GLN A 50 5.94 5.06 2.70
CA GLN A 50 4.89 4.73 3.65
C GLN A 50 3.53 5.32 3.24
N THR A 51 3.50 6.60 2.85
CA THR A 51 2.28 7.29 2.41
C THR A 51 1.66 6.63 1.18
N LYS A 52 2.51 6.28 0.20
CA LYS A 52 2.10 5.54 -0.99
C LYS A 52 1.52 4.17 -0.66
N ALA A 53 2.21 3.38 0.18
CA ALA A 53 1.75 2.05 0.57
C ALA A 53 0.39 2.10 1.29
N VAL A 54 0.22 3.06 2.20
CA VAL A 54 -1.06 3.28 2.90
C VAL A 54 -2.17 3.63 1.89
N HIS A 55 -1.90 4.51 0.94
CA HIS A 55 -2.86 4.88 -0.10
C HIS A 55 -3.28 3.69 -0.97
N GLU A 56 -2.32 2.85 -1.38
CA GLU A 56 -2.60 1.63 -2.16
C GLU A 56 -3.42 0.60 -1.37
N ILE A 57 -3.12 0.41 -0.08
CA ILE A 57 -3.92 -0.45 0.80
C ILE A 57 -5.35 0.09 0.92
N LYS A 58 -5.53 1.41 1.11
CA LYS A 58 -6.88 2.03 1.15
C LYS A 58 -7.63 1.77 -0.15
N LYS A 59 -6.97 1.88 -1.31
CA LYS A 59 -7.55 1.57 -2.61
C LYS A 59 -8.00 0.10 -2.71
N ILE A 60 -7.14 -0.85 -2.35
CA ILE A 60 -7.45 -2.28 -2.36
C ILE A 60 -8.68 -2.58 -1.50
N LEU A 61 -8.77 -1.98 -0.32
CA LEU A 61 -9.90 -2.16 0.60
C LEU A 61 -11.17 -1.45 0.08
N HIS A 62 -11.04 -0.32 -0.59
CA HIS A 62 -12.15 0.38 -1.23
C HIS A 62 -12.76 -0.43 -2.37
N ASP A 63 -11.92 -1.02 -3.23
CA ASP A 63 -12.34 -1.86 -4.37
C ASP A 63 -13.18 -3.07 -3.92
N VAL A 64 -13.04 -3.50 -2.65
CA VAL A 64 -13.84 -4.57 -2.06
C VAL A 64 -14.88 -4.09 -1.06
N GLN A 65 -15.19 -2.81 -1.07
CA GLN A 65 -16.22 -2.16 -0.24
C GLN A 65 -15.99 -2.39 1.26
N LYS A 66 -14.72 -2.44 1.67
CA LYS A 66 -14.30 -2.54 3.07
C LYS A 66 -13.72 -1.23 3.61
N TYR A 67 -13.49 -0.25 2.76
CA TYR A 67 -13.00 1.06 3.14
C TYR A 67 -13.63 2.17 2.28
N GLU A 68 -14.54 2.96 2.85
CA GLU A 68 -15.29 3.96 2.10
C GLU A 68 -14.53 5.29 1.93
N LYS A 69 -13.63 5.62 2.84
CA LYS A 69 -12.94 6.92 2.91
C LYS A 69 -11.72 7.01 1.99
N TYR A 70 -11.74 6.31 0.86
CA TYR A 70 -10.69 6.41 -0.14
C TYR A 70 -10.88 7.69 -0.96
N ASP A 71 -9.79 8.38 -1.22
CA ASP A 71 -9.72 9.58 -2.04
C ASP A 71 -8.56 9.39 -3.01
N ASP A 72 -8.86 9.27 -4.30
CA ASP A 72 -7.88 9.07 -5.37
C ASP A 72 -6.86 10.20 -5.46
N LYS A 73 -7.21 11.38 -4.93
CA LYS A 73 -6.36 12.57 -4.92
C LYS A 73 -5.68 12.81 -3.58
N GLU A 74 -5.72 11.83 -2.68
CA GLU A 74 -5.04 11.95 -1.37
C GLU A 74 -3.55 12.24 -1.53
N LEU A 75 -2.90 11.66 -2.55
CA LEU A 75 -1.48 11.88 -2.82
C LEU A 75 -1.19 13.28 -3.39
N GLU A 76 -2.09 13.87 -4.17
CA GLU A 76 -1.93 15.22 -4.71
C GLU A 76 -1.82 16.27 -3.60
N LYS A 77 -2.50 16.05 -2.45
CA LYS A 77 -2.42 16.94 -1.26
C LYS A 77 -1.00 17.03 -0.69
N TYR A 78 -0.18 16.04 -0.99
CA TYR A 78 1.20 15.92 -0.54
C TYR A 78 2.20 16.31 -1.64
N GLY A 79 1.73 16.71 -2.83
CA GLY A 79 2.57 16.96 -3.99
C GLY A 79 3.17 15.69 -4.59
N LEU A 80 2.48 14.55 -4.42
CA LEU A 80 2.87 13.22 -4.89
C LEU A 80 2.04 12.76 -6.08
#